data_AF-A0A450Z3Z4-F1
#
_entry.id   AF-A0A450Z3Z4-F1
#
_cell.length_a   1.000
_cell.length_b   1.000
_cell.length_c   1.000
_cell.angle_alpha   90.00
_cell.angle_beta   90.00
_cell.angle_gamma   90.00
#
_symmetry.space_group_name_H-M   'P 1'
#
loop_
_entity.id
_entity.type
_entity.pdbx_description
1 polymer ?
#
loop_
_entity_poly.entity_id
_entity_poly.type
_entity_poly.pdbx_seq_one_letter_code
_entity_poly.pdbx_strand_id
1 'polypeptide(L)' 'MYHRFYGEKAKVLVGEVSSVNDDTTDNRFLEPVGRFPEIEEDEAPMHLLCTEYREWL' A
#
# COMPACT_ATOMS: atom_id res chain seq x y z
N MET A 1 13.62 7.88 10.79
CA MET A 1 13.18 7.05 11.95
C MET A 1 12.43 5.86 11.40
N TYR A 2 12.73 4.64 11.83
CA TYR A 2 11.91 3.47 11.48
C TYR A 2 10.71 3.38 12.41
N HIS A 3 9.57 2.92 11.89
CA HIS A 3 8.33 2.74 12.64
C HIS A 3 7.60 1.48 12.16
N ARG A 4 6.83 0.86 13.06
CA ARG A 4 5.97 -0.30 12.79
C ARG A 4 4.76 -0.25 13.72
N PHE A 5 3.58 -0.52 13.20
CA PHE A 5 2.33 -0.52 13.97
C PHE A 5 1.46 -1.73 13.61
N TYR A 6 0.61 -2.15 14.54
CA TYR A 6 -0.38 -3.22 14.38
C TYR A 6 -1.53 -3.03 15.38
N GLY A 7 -2.72 -3.53 15.06
CA GLY A 7 -3.87 -3.56 16.00
C GLY A 7 -3.74 -4.75 16.96
N GLU A 8 -3.47 -4.50 18.23
CA GLU A 8 -3.10 -5.57 19.18
C GLU A 8 -4.25 -6.53 19.52
N LYS A 9 -5.45 -6.01 19.82
CA LYS A 9 -6.58 -6.80 20.37
C LYS A 9 -7.90 -6.60 19.64
N ALA A 10 -7.99 -5.59 18.79
CA ALA A 10 -9.20 -5.21 18.08
C ALA A 10 -8.84 -4.44 16.80
N LYS A 11 -9.84 -4.25 15.94
CA LYS A 11 -9.72 -3.39 14.76
C LYS A 11 -9.47 -1.95 15.20
N VAL A 12 -8.55 -1.28 14.50
CA VAL A 12 -8.19 0.13 14.73
C VAL A 12 -8.43 0.89 13.43
N LEU A 13 -9.09 2.04 13.51
CA LEU A 13 -9.14 3.00 12.42
C LEU A 13 -7.90 3.90 12.52
N VAL A 14 -7.07 3.90 11.48
CA VAL A 14 -5.85 4.71 11.42
C VAL A 14 -6.06 5.83 10.41
N GLY A 15 -5.76 7.07 10.83
CA GLY A 15 -5.68 8.23 9.96
C GLY A 15 -4.23 8.68 9.83
N GLU A 16 -3.82 9.04 8.61
CA GLU A 16 -2.51 9.61 8.32
C GLU A 16 -2.69 11.03 7.83
N VAL A 17 -1.92 11.96 8.40
CA VAL A 17 -1.77 13.32 7.88
C VAL A 17 -0.27 13.54 7.69
N SER A 18 0.10 13.79 6.44
CA SER A 18 1.50 13.87 6.01
C SER A 18 1.68 15.02 5.00
N SER A 19 2.93 15.24 4.59
CA SER A 19 3.20 15.88 3.31
C SER A 19 2.75 14.98 2.14
N VAL A 20 3.08 15.36 0.91
CA VAL A 20 2.85 14.52 -0.27
C VAL A 20 3.43 13.12 -0.03
N ASN A 21 2.61 12.10 -0.28
CA ASN A 21 3.02 10.70 -0.25
C ASN A 21 3.54 10.30 -1.63
N ASP A 22 4.68 9.61 -1.68
CA ASP A 22 5.15 8.87 -2.85
C ASP A 22 5.54 7.45 -2.46
N ASP A 23 4.57 6.54 -2.53
CA ASP A 23 4.78 5.12 -2.25
C ASP A 23 5.77 4.43 -3.22
N THR A 24 6.08 5.06 -4.37
CA THR A 24 6.97 4.52 -5.40
C THR A 24 8.44 4.58 -4.98
N THR A 25 8.86 5.65 -4.32
CA THR A 25 10.29 5.90 -4.03
C THR A 25 10.60 6.33 -2.60
N ASP A 26 9.62 6.76 -1.81
CA ASP A 26 9.85 7.29 -0.46
C ASP A 26 9.75 6.22 0.65
N ASN A 27 9.59 4.96 0.27
CA ASN A 27 9.55 3.84 1.20
C ASN A 27 10.92 3.14 1.31
N ARG A 28 11.49 3.14 2.52
CA ARG A 28 12.66 2.31 2.86
C ARG A 28 12.30 1.30 3.95
N PHE A 29 12.14 0.04 3.55
CA PHE A 29 11.95 -1.07 4.46
C PHE A 29 13.27 -1.55 5.06
N LEU A 30 13.23 -2.06 6.30
CA LEU A 30 14.39 -2.65 6.96
C LEU A 30 14.83 -3.94 6.25
N GLU A 31 13.84 -4.75 5.83
CA GLU A 31 14.03 -5.95 5.03
C GLU A 31 13.84 -5.62 3.55
N PRO A 32 14.51 -6.31 2.61
CA PRO A 32 14.39 -6.06 1.18
C PRO A 32 13.08 -6.63 0.65
N VAL A 33 11.97 -5.91 0.89
CA VAL A 33 10.61 -6.27 0.47
C VAL A 33 10.00 -5.19 -0.43
N GLY A 34 9.11 -5.61 -1.33
CA GLY A 34 8.35 -4.70 -2.18
C GLY A 34 7.19 -4.03 -1.44
N ARG A 35 6.82 -2.82 -1.87
CA ARG A 35 5.68 -2.07 -1.33
C ARG A 35 4.33 -2.61 -1.82
N PHE A 36 4.30 -3.08 -3.07
CA PHE A 36 3.13 -3.61 -3.75
C PHE A 36 3.41 -5.07 -4.18
N PRO A 37 2.49 -6.01 -3.93
CA PRO A 37 2.61 -7.38 -4.44
C PRO A 37 2.21 -7.48 -5.92
N GLU A 38 2.62 -8.56 -6.57
CA GLU A 38 2.04 -9.00 -7.84
C GLU A 38 0.67 -9.65 -7.58
N ILE A 39 -0.26 -9.51 -8.53
CA ILE A 39 -1.63 -10.03 -8.46
C ILE A 39 -1.86 -10.97 -9.65
N GLU A 40 -2.47 -12.12 -9.39
CA GLU A 40 -2.99 -13.02 -10.43
C GLU A 40 -4.45 -12.65 -10.70
N GLU A 41 -4.74 -12.14 -11.90
CA GLU A 41 -6.09 -11.74 -12.31
C GLU A 41 -6.92 -12.97 -12.72
N ASP A 42 -7.41 -13.72 -11.73
CA ASP A 42 -8.22 -14.91 -11.91
C ASP A 42 -9.70 -14.61 -12.23
N GLU A 43 -10.16 -13.39 -11.95
CA GLU A 43 -11.45 -12.84 -12.31
C GLU A 43 -11.39 -11.36 -12.71
N ALA A 44 -12.49 -10.81 -13.23
CA ALA A 44 -12.53 -9.40 -13.59
C ALA A 44 -12.58 -8.51 -12.33
N PRO A 45 -11.81 -7.39 -12.27
CA PRO A 45 -11.74 -6.58 -11.06
C PRO A 45 -13.05 -5.83 -10.79
N MET A 46 -13.54 -5.91 -9.56
CA MET A 46 -14.71 -5.15 -9.11
C MET A 46 -14.41 -3.65 -8.97
N HIS A 47 -13.19 -3.32 -8.54
CA HIS A 47 -12.65 -1.97 -8.39
C HIS A 47 -11.16 -1.99 -8.74
N LEU A 48 -10.66 -0.89 -9.30
CA LEU A 48 -9.22 -0.73 -9.59
C LEU A 48 -8.46 -0.29 -8.33
N LEU A 49 -7.24 -0.80 -8.16
CA LEU A 49 -6.28 -0.32 -7.17
C LEU A 49 -5.69 1.04 -7.60
N CYS A 50 -5.16 1.80 -6.64
CA CYS A 50 -4.61 3.13 -6.92
C CYS A 50 -3.42 3.11 -7.91
N THR A 51 -2.76 1.96 -8.05
CA THR A 51 -1.61 1.75 -8.94
C THR A 51 -2.00 1.38 -10.37
N GLU A 52 -3.25 1.03 -10.64
CA GLU A 52 -3.64 0.36 -11.89
C GLU A 52 -4.21 1.31 -12.95
N TYR A 53 -4.66 2.52 -12.57
CA TYR A 53 -5.37 3.43 -13.47
C TYR A 53 -4.68 3.70 -14.82
N ARG A 54 -3.34 3.68 -14.88
CA ARG A 54 -2.61 3.91 -16.13
C ARG A 54 -2.86 2.82 -17.18
N GLU A 55 -3.14 1.60 -16.77
CA GLU A 55 -3.36 0.46 -17.68
C GLU A 55 -4.80 0.41 -18.21
N TRP A 56 -5.71 1.15 -17.58
CA TRP A 56 -7.14 1.20 -17.89
C TRP A 56 -7.60 2.51 -18.56
N LEU A 57 -6.68 3.45 -18.79
CA LEU A 57 -6.91 4.73 -19.48
C LEU A 57 -6.34 4.71 -20.91
#